data_AF-A0A847WP38-F1
#
_entry.id   AF-A0A847WP38-F1
#
_cell.length_a   1.000
_cell.length_b   1.000
_cell.length_c   1.000
_cell.angle_alpha   90.00
_cell.angle_beta   90.00
_cell.angle_gamma   90.00
#
_symmetry.space_group_name_H-M   'P 1'
#
loop_
_entity.id
_entity.type
_entity.pdbx_description
1 polymer ?
#
loop_
_entity_poly.entity_id
_entity_poly.type
_entity_poly.pdbx_seq_one_letter_code
_entity_poly.pdbx_strand_id
1 'polypeptide(L)'
;MDQIEQYIEFLRNTHILIAPLLFIVLHGVRSIFFIPVIAICIAGGMIFGIIPGIILSIIGLLLSSIIFYAMAKKMPFLTNRLMKMKSKIKTNDKQLTVGQITILRLIPFIHYHLLSFLLYESTDDFQSYVSASFYTVIPMSVVYTTIGQSVINFSPLVSLILLASLTTLLLFISRKKTERVSVREFLR
;
A
#
# COMPACT_ATOMS: atom_id res chain seq x y z
N MET A 1 -45.39 1.21 8.02
CA MET A 1 -44.08 0.72 8.50
C MET A 1 -43.24 0.25 7.31
N ASP A 2 -43.86 -0.34 6.29
CA ASP A 2 -43.23 -0.84 5.05
C ASP A 2 -42.36 0.17 4.27
N GLN A 3 -42.78 1.44 4.15
CA GLN A 3 -41.97 2.46 3.45
C GLN A 3 -40.68 2.83 4.20
N ILE A 4 -40.68 2.76 5.54
CA ILE A 4 -39.49 3.06 6.36
C ILE A 4 -38.50 1.89 6.27
N GLU A 5 -39.00 0.66 6.32
CA GLU A 5 -38.19 -0.55 6.12
C GLU A 5 -37.57 -0.57 4.72
N GLN A 6 -38.34 -0.19 3.69
CA GLN A 6 -37.84 -0.08 2.32
C GLN A 6 -36.74 0.98 2.18
N TYR A 7 -36.84 2.12 2.88
CA TYR A 7 -35.81 3.15 2.87
C TYR A 7 -34.54 2.73 3.62
N ILE A 8 -34.70 2.05 4.77
CA ILE A 8 -33.58 1.50 5.54
C ILE A 8 -32.85 0.41 4.74
N GLU A 9 -33.59 -0.45 4.05
CA GLU A 9 -33.04 -1.49 3.20
C GLU A 9 -32.34 -0.92 1.95
N PHE A 10 -32.90 0.11 1.33
CA PHE A 10 -32.26 0.84 0.23
C PHE A 10 -30.95 1.51 0.67
N LEU A 11 -30.94 2.19 1.83
CA LEU A 11 -29.75 2.81 2.40
C LEU A 11 -28.67 1.77 2.75
N ARG A 12 -29.08 0.66 3.36
CA ARG A 12 -28.19 -0.47 3.69
C ARG A 12 -27.56 -1.06 2.43
N ASN A 13 -28.35 -1.33 1.40
CA ASN A 13 -27.88 -1.91 0.15
C ASN A 13 -26.95 -0.96 -0.61
N THR A 14 -27.25 0.33 -0.61
CA THR A 14 -26.44 1.36 -1.26
C THR A 14 -25.09 1.53 -0.55
N HIS A 15 -25.07 1.54 0.79
CA HIS A 15 -23.83 1.59 1.57
C HIS A 15 -22.93 0.37 1.32
N ILE A 16 -23.51 -0.82 1.18
CA ILE A 16 -22.78 -2.07 0.91
C ILE A 16 -22.10 -2.06 -0.47
N LEU A 17 -22.68 -1.41 -1.48
CA LEU A 17 -22.12 -1.30 -2.83
C LEU A 17 -21.10 -0.15 -2.96
N ILE A 18 -21.34 0.97 -2.30
CA ILE A 18 -20.47 2.16 -2.37
C ILE A 18 -19.16 1.93 -1.61
N ALA A 19 -19.20 1.28 -0.44
CA ALA A 19 -18.02 1.11 0.40
C ALA A 19 -16.87 0.35 -0.31
N PRO A 20 -17.11 -0.81 -0.97
CA PRO A 20 -16.08 -1.51 -1.75
C PRO A 20 -15.53 -0.69 -2.92
N LEU A 21 -16.39 0.07 -3.62
CA LEU A 21 -15.96 0.91 -4.74
C LEU A 21 -15.06 2.05 -4.26
N LEU A 22 -15.46 2.75 -3.21
CA LEU A 22 -14.64 3.80 -2.59
C LEU A 22 -13.31 3.22 -2.08
N PHE A 23 -13.32 2.02 -1.51
CA PHE A 23 -12.12 1.34 -1.06
C PHE A 23 -11.13 1.08 -2.20
N ILE A 24 -11.61 0.60 -3.35
CA ILE A 24 -10.79 0.39 -4.56
C ILE A 24 -10.24 1.73 -5.08
N VAL A 25 -11.07 2.77 -5.12
CA VAL A 25 -10.64 4.12 -5.54
C VAL A 25 -9.58 4.66 -4.59
N LEU A 26 -9.75 4.48 -3.28
CA LEU A 26 -8.77 4.89 -2.26
C LEU A 26 -7.41 4.23 -2.50
N HIS A 27 -7.35 2.95 -2.91
CA HIS A 27 -6.08 2.32 -3.27
C HIS A 27 -5.33 3.05 -4.39
N GLY A 28 -6.04 3.63 -5.36
CA GLY A 28 -5.44 4.42 -6.44
C GLY A 28 -5.04 5.83 -6.01
N VAL A 29 -5.93 6.51 -5.26
CA VAL A 29 -5.77 7.92 -4.88
C VAL A 29 -4.81 8.11 -3.69
N ARG A 30 -4.54 7.06 -2.91
CA ARG A 30 -3.65 7.10 -1.73
C ARG A 30 -2.28 7.74 -1.96
N SER A 31 -1.74 7.63 -3.18
CA SER A 31 -0.44 8.17 -3.56
C SER A 31 -0.43 9.70 -3.51
N ILE A 32 -1.58 10.34 -3.76
CA ILE A 32 -1.78 11.79 -3.67
C ILE A 32 -1.84 12.24 -2.20
N PHE A 33 -2.43 11.41 -1.33
CA PHE A 33 -2.59 11.69 0.10
C PHE A 33 -1.44 11.19 0.98
N PHE A 34 -0.35 10.67 0.39
CA PHE A 34 0.76 10.03 1.11
C PHE A 34 0.33 8.91 2.07
N ILE A 35 -0.79 8.25 1.77
CA ILE A 35 -1.32 7.17 2.60
C ILE A 35 -0.56 5.86 2.24
N PRO A 36 0.11 5.23 3.22
CA PRO A 36 0.78 3.95 3.01
C PRO A 36 -0.22 2.87 2.58
N VAL A 37 0.19 1.98 1.67
CA VAL A 37 -0.64 0.82 1.23
C VAL A 37 -1.23 0.08 2.42
N ILE A 38 -0.41 -0.12 3.44
CA ILE A 38 -0.70 -0.97 4.59
C ILE A 38 -1.87 -0.44 5.40
N ALA A 39 -1.96 0.88 5.55
CA ALA A 39 -3.08 1.50 6.26
C ALA A 39 -4.40 1.13 5.59
N ILE A 40 -4.43 1.09 4.25
CA ILE A 40 -5.62 0.75 3.48
C ILE A 40 -5.91 -0.76 3.57
N CYS A 41 -4.92 -1.64 3.45
CA CYS A 41 -5.14 -3.08 3.61
C CYS A 41 -5.67 -3.42 5.03
N ILE A 42 -5.10 -2.80 6.07
CA ILE A 42 -5.57 -2.94 7.45
C ILE A 42 -7.02 -2.46 7.57
N ALA A 43 -7.33 -1.27 7.04
CA ALA A 43 -8.69 -0.74 7.04
C ALA A 43 -9.67 -1.67 6.28
N GLY A 44 -9.23 -2.27 5.17
CA GLY A 44 -10.02 -3.25 4.42
C GLY A 44 -10.37 -4.47 5.26
N GLY A 45 -9.40 -4.95 6.04
CA GLY A 45 -9.62 -6.03 7.00
C GLY A 45 -10.62 -5.63 8.08
N MET A 46 -10.47 -4.43 8.64
CA MET A 46 -11.36 -3.94 9.69
C MET A 46 -12.81 -3.73 9.21
N ILE A 47 -12.99 -3.22 7.99
CA ILE A 47 -14.31 -2.81 7.49
C ILE A 47 -15.05 -4.00 6.85
N PHE A 48 -14.36 -4.82 6.07
CA PHE A 48 -14.99 -5.87 5.28
C PHE A 48 -14.77 -7.28 5.86
N GLY A 49 -13.78 -7.45 6.76
CA GLY A 49 -13.33 -8.76 7.20
C GLY A 49 -12.24 -9.35 6.29
N ILE A 50 -11.79 -10.57 6.61
CA ILE A 50 -10.60 -11.17 6.00
C ILE A 50 -10.80 -11.43 4.50
N ILE A 51 -11.75 -12.29 4.13
CA ILE A 51 -11.91 -12.75 2.74
C ILE A 51 -12.27 -11.60 1.77
N PRO A 52 -13.37 -10.84 1.98
CA PRO A 52 -13.72 -9.75 1.07
C PRO A 52 -12.70 -8.60 1.14
N GLY A 53 -12.09 -8.32 2.30
CA GLY A 53 -11.03 -7.32 2.42
C GLY A 53 -9.79 -7.67 1.59
N ILE A 54 -9.40 -8.96 1.56
CA ILE A 54 -8.28 -9.44 0.74
C ILE A 54 -8.61 -9.27 -0.74
N ILE A 55 -9.79 -9.71 -1.19
CA ILE A 55 -10.21 -9.62 -2.59
C ILE A 55 -10.24 -8.16 -3.05
N LEU A 56 -10.88 -7.27 -2.28
CA LEU A 56 -10.97 -5.85 -2.60
C LEU A 56 -9.59 -5.17 -2.59
N SER A 57 -8.71 -5.55 -1.66
CA SER A 57 -7.33 -5.03 -1.61
C SER A 57 -6.54 -5.45 -2.83
N ILE A 58 -6.64 -6.72 -3.25
CA ILE A 58 -5.98 -7.22 -4.46
C ILE A 58 -6.47 -6.46 -5.70
N ILE A 59 -7.79 -6.27 -5.85
CA ILE A 59 -8.37 -5.53 -6.98
C ILE A 59 -7.88 -4.08 -6.99
N GLY A 60 -7.93 -3.39 -5.86
CA GLY A 60 -7.46 -2.00 -5.75
C GLY A 60 -5.97 -1.85 -6.03
N LEU A 61 -5.14 -2.76 -5.53
CA LEU A 61 -3.70 -2.77 -5.77
C LEU A 61 -3.37 -3.11 -7.23
N LEU A 62 -4.06 -4.08 -7.83
CA LEU A 62 -3.91 -4.39 -9.24
C LEU A 62 -4.26 -3.20 -10.11
N LEU A 63 -5.40 -2.56 -9.86
CA LEU A 63 -5.81 -1.36 -10.59
C LEU A 63 -4.76 -0.25 -10.47
N SER A 64 -4.20 -0.07 -9.27
CA SER A 64 -3.11 0.89 -9.04
C SER A 64 -1.85 0.55 -9.83
N SER A 65 -1.50 -0.73 -9.97
CA SER A 65 -0.37 -1.17 -10.78
C SER A 65 -0.64 -1.00 -12.28
N ILE A 66 -1.86 -1.27 -12.75
CA ILE A 66 -2.26 -1.04 -14.15
C ILE A 66 -2.17 0.45 -14.51
N ILE A 67 -2.70 1.32 -13.64
CA ILE A 67 -2.58 2.78 -13.81
C ILE A 67 -1.11 3.18 -13.85
N PHE A 68 -0.30 2.62 -12.93
CA PHE A 68 1.14 2.88 -12.91
C PHE A 68 1.83 2.45 -14.22
N TYR A 69 1.53 1.27 -14.76
CA TYR A 69 2.06 0.81 -16.04
C TYR A 69 1.73 1.79 -17.18
N ALA A 70 0.46 2.21 -17.26
CA ALA A 70 0.02 3.16 -18.27
C ALA A 70 0.74 4.52 -18.16
N MET A 71 0.98 4.99 -16.92
CA MET A 71 1.74 6.21 -16.66
C MET A 71 3.23 6.03 -17.00
N ALA A 72 3.86 4.93 -16.59
CA ALA A 72 5.26 4.64 -16.84
C ALA A 72 5.57 4.54 -18.34
N LYS A 73 4.66 3.95 -19.13
CA LYS A 73 4.78 3.85 -20.59
C LYS A 73 4.68 5.21 -21.29
N LYS A 74 3.88 6.15 -20.77
CA LYS A 74 3.64 7.47 -21.39
C LYS A 74 4.57 8.57 -20.86
N MET A 75 5.08 8.44 -19.64
CA MET A 75 5.77 9.52 -18.92
C MET A 75 7.20 9.12 -18.52
N PRO A 76 8.21 9.36 -19.38
CA PRO A 76 9.60 8.98 -19.09
C PRO A 76 10.20 9.73 -17.89
N PHE A 77 9.64 10.87 -17.49
CA PHE A 77 10.04 11.54 -16.25
C PHE A 77 9.77 10.69 -15.00
N LEU A 78 8.65 9.93 -14.98
CA LEU A 78 8.28 9.08 -13.86
C LEU A 78 9.30 7.95 -13.68
N THR A 79 9.63 7.25 -14.77
CA THR A 79 10.61 6.17 -14.78
C THR A 79 12.01 6.68 -14.42
N ASN A 80 12.43 7.84 -14.94
CA ASN A 80 13.70 8.46 -14.56
C ASN A 80 13.79 8.79 -13.06
N ARG A 81 12.70 9.27 -12.45
CA ARG A 81 12.67 9.55 -11.00
C ARG A 81 12.79 8.26 -10.18
N LEU A 82 12.11 7.20 -10.60
CA LEU A 82 12.14 5.90 -9.92
C LEU A 82 13.48 5.19 -10.11
N MET A 83 14.13 5.37 -11.27
CA MET A 83 15.49 4.91 -11.52
C MET A 83 16.51 5.59 -10.58
N LYS A 84 16.37 6.91 -10.34
CA LYS A 84 17.16 7.62 -9.31
C LYS A 84 16.90 7.13 -7.88
N MET A 85 15.69 6.65 -7.58
CA MET A 85 15.38 6.02 -6.29
C MET A 85 16.00 4.63 -6.18
N LYS A 86 15.94 3.84 -7.26
CA LYS A 86 16.58 2.52 -7.38
C LYS A 86 18.09 2.63 -7.13
N SER A 87 18.79 3.57 -7.77
CA SER A 87 20.25 3.71 -7.62
C SER A 87 20.73 4.11 -6.21
N LYS A 88 19.86 4.72 -5.39
CA LYS A 88 20.16 5.03 -3.98
C LYS A 88 20.12 3.79 -3.09
N ILE A 89 19.34 2.80 -3.47
CA ILE A 89 19.37 1.48 -2.86
C ILE A 89 20.58 0.80 -3.50
N LYS A 90 21.67 0.56 -2.76
CA LYS A 90 22.90 -0.10 -3.24
C LYS A 90 22.64 -1.56 -3.67
N THR A 91 21.74 -1.76 -4.61
CA THR A 91 21.48 -3.03 -5.28
C THR A 91 22.45 -3.06 -6.45
N ASN A 92 23.39 -4.01 -6.43
CA ASN A 92 24.16 -4.37 -7.63
C ASN A 92 23.18 -4.50 -8.80
N ASP A 93 23.58 -4.12 -10.03
CA ASP A 93 22.75 -4.01 -11.25
C ASP A 93 21.91 -5.25 -11.65
N LYS A 94 21.86 -6.29 -10.83
CA LYS A 94 20.93 -7.40 -10.92
C LYS A 94 19.49 -6.93 -10.75
N GLN A 95 18.68 -7.18 -11.78
CA GLN A 95 17.24 -7.08 -11.69
C GLN A 95 16.71 -8.02 -10.59
N LEU A 96 15.76 -7.53 -9.79
CA LEU A 96 15.12 -8.34 -8.75
C LEU A 96 14.13 -9.32 -9.38
N THR A 97 14.07 -10.54 -8.86
CA THR A 97 13.07 -11.52 -9.30
C THR A 97 11.69 -11.16 -8.77
N VAL A 98 10.64 -11.69 -9.43
CA VAL A 98 9.24 -11.53 -8.97
C VAL A 98 9.09 -11.97 -7.50
N GLY A 99 9.72 -13.08 -7.11
CA GLY A 99 9.70 -13.56 -5.73
C GLY A 99 10.36 -12.60 -4.73
N GLN A 100 11.49 -12.01 -5.09
CA GLN A 100 12.14 -10.98 -4.24
C GLN A 100 11.23 -9.76 -4.09
N ILE A 101 10.59 -9.31 -5.18
CA ILE A 101 9.67 -8.18 -5.16
C ILE A 101 8.45 -8.50 -4.27
N THR A 102 7.91 -9.72 -4.34
CA THR A 102 6.84 -10.18 -3.44
C THR A 102 7.23 -10.02 -1.98
N ILE A 103 8.43 -10.48 -1.59
CA ILE A 103 8.94 -10.33 -0.22
C ILE A 103 9.11 -8.85 0.14
N LEU A 104 9.67 -8.05 -0.75
CA LEU A 104 9.85 -6.62 -0.53
C LEU A 104 8.50 -5.88 -0.37
N ARG A 105 7.42 -6.33 -1.01
CA ARG A 105 6.08 -5.75 -0.82
C ARG A 105 5.53 -5.99 0.58
N LEU A 106 5.98 -7.03 1.31
CA LEU A 106 5.64 -7.19 2.72
C LEU A 106 6.35 -6.14 3.58
N ILE A 107 7.44 -5.54 3.13
CA ILE A 107 8.19 -4.56 3.93
C ILE A 107 7.49 -3.19 3.88
N PRO A 108 7.05 -2.63 5.02
CA PRO A 108 6.20 -1.45 5.06
C PRO A 108 6.84 -0.16 4.55
N PHE A 109 8.16 -0.06 4.64
CA PHE A 109 8.90 1.17 4.38
C PHE A 109 9.22 1.37 2.89
N ILE A 110 8.99 0.35 2.06
CA ILE A 110 9.32 0.41 0.63
C ILE A 110 8.12 0.99 -0.14
N HIS A 111 8.40 1.99 -0.97
CA HIS A 111 7.37 2.65 -1.77
C HIS A 111 6.79 1.68 -2.81
N TYR A 112 5.46 1.52 -2.79
CA TYR A 112 4.75 0.61 -3.70
C TYR A 112 5.07 0.86 -5.18
N HIS A 113 5.10 2.13 -5.62
CA HIS A 113 5.39 2.48 -7.01
C HIS A 113 6.81 2.15 -7.44
N LEU A 114 7.77 2.11 -6.51
CA LEU A 114 9.13 1.66 -6.80
C LEU A 114 9.13 0.15 -7.11
N LEU A 115 8.43 -0.66 -6.31
CA LEU A 115 8.32 -2.10 -6.58
C LEU A 115 7.53 -2.40 -7.86
N SER A 116 6.48 -1.62 -8.13
CA SER A 116 5.77 -1.68 -9.40
C SER A 116 6.63 -1.21 -10.59
N PHE A 117 7.60 -0.32 -10.39
CA PHE A 117 8.58 0.04 -11.41
C PHE A 117 9.58 -1.09 -11.67
N LEU A 118 10.06 -1.77 -10.63
CA LEU A 118 10.96 -2.91 -10.81
C LEU A 118 10.29 -4.05 -11.58
N LEU A 119 8.99 -4.32 -11.32
CA LEU A 119 8.23 -5.25 -12.15
C LEU A 119 8.11 -4.78 -13.59
N TYR A 120 7.83 -3.49 -13.81
CA TYR A 120 7.73 -2.91 -15.16
C TYR A 120 9.04 -3.06 -15.95
N GLU A 121 10.19 -2.89 -15.30
CA GLU A 121 11.51 -3.04 -15.90
C GLU A 121 11.86 -4.51 -16.21
N SER A 122 11.33 -5.45 -15.43
CA SER A 122 11.60 -6.89 -15.55
C SER A 122 10.57 -7.67 -16.37
N THR A 123 9.60 -7.00 -16.99
CA THR A 123 8.57 -7.63 -17.82
C THR A 123 8.51 -7.00 -19.20
N ASP A 124 8.37 -7.82 -20.24
CA ASP A 124 8.40 -7.35 -21.63
C ASP A 124 7.06 -6.77 -22.11
N ASP A 125 5.95 -7.25 -21.56
CA ASP A 125 4.60 -6.90 -22.00
C ASP A 125 3.62 -6.65 -20.83
N PHE A 126 2.47 -6.07 -21.17
CA PHE A 126 1.43 -5.71 -20.18
C PHE A 126 0.85 -6.92 -19.45
N GLN A 127 0.68 -8.07 -20.12
CA GLN A 127 0.09 -9.26 -19.49
C GLN A 127 1.07 -9.86 -18.49
N SER A 128 2.35 -9.95 -18.84
CA SER A 128 3.42 -10.36 -17.92
C SER A 128 3.50 -9.44 -16.70
N TYR A 129 3.39 -8.12 -16.90
CA TYR A 129 3.35 -7.14 -15.82
C TYR A 129 2.17 -7.33 -14.88
N VAL A 130 0.95 -7.48 -15.43
CA VAL A 130 -0.27 -7.64 -14.62
C VAL A 130 -0.24 -8.96 -13.87
N SER A 131 0.20 -10.04 -14.52
CA SER A 131 0.36 -11.35 -13.89
C SER A 131 1.36 -11.31 -12.73
N ALA A 132 2.56 -10.76 -12.95
CA ALA A 132 3.55 -10.61 -11.90
C ALA A 132 3.05 -9.70 -10.76
N SER A 133 2.36 -8.60 -11.10
CA SER A 133 1.76 -7.71 -10.12
C SER A 133 0.71 -8.43 -9.28
N PHE A 134 -0.15 -9.25 -9.89
CA PHE A 134 -1.16 -10.05 -9.18
C PHE A 134 -0.53 -10.95 -8.12
N TYR A 135 0.46 -11.77 -8.51
CA TYR A 135 1.11 -12.67 -7.57
C TYR A 135 1.84 -11.94 -6.44
N THR A 136 2.46 -10.80 -6.75
CA THR A 136 3.23 -10.05 -5.74
C THR A 136 2.34 -9.34 -4.70
N VAL A 137 1.11 -8.95 -5.06
CA VAL A 137 0.20 -8.24 -4.13
C VAL A 137 -0.59 -9.19 -3.22
N ILE A 138 -0.74 -10.47 -3.59
CA ILE A 138 -1.52 -11.45 -2.81
C ILE A 138 -0.97 -11.58 -1.37
N PRO A 139 0.32 -11.93 -1.15
CA PRO A 139 0.80 -12.17 0.22
C PRO A 139 0.71 -10.94 1.11
N MET A 140 1.03 -9.76 0.56
CA MET A 140 0.87 -8.49 1.25
C MET A 140 -0.59 -8.25 1.67
N SER A 141 -1.53 -8.47 0.75
CA SER A 141 -2.97 -8.27 1.00
C SER A 141 -3.46 -9.23 2.09
N VAL A 142 -3.06 -10.50 2.03
CA VAL A 142 -3.42 -11.51 3.04
C VAL A 142 -2.93 -11.11 4.43
N VAL A 143 -1.63 -10.82 4.57
CA VAL A 143 -1.01 -10.52 5.87
C VAL A 143 -1.65 -9.28 6.51
N TYR A 144 -1.67 -8.16 5.78
CA TYR A 144 -2.11 -6.89 6.38
C TYR A 144 -3.62 -6.80 6.60
N THR A 145 -4.43 -7.42 5.73
CA THR A 145 -5.89 -7.48 5.94
C THR A 145 -6.22 -8.36 7.15
N THR A 146 -5.52 -9.49 7.32
CA THR A 146 -5.73 -10.38 8.47
C THR A 146 -5.34 -9.70 9.78
N ILE A 147 -4.22 -8.95 9.78
CA ILE A 147 -3.84 -8.09 10.91
C ILE A 147 -4.96 -7.09 11.23
N GLY A 148 -5.49 -6.40 10.20
CA GLY A 148 -6.57 -5.42 10.40
C GLY A 148 -7.81 -6.01 11.06
N GLN A 149 -8.30 -7.16 10.59
CA GLN A 149 -9.44 -7.82 11.23
C GLN A 149 -9.13 -8.24 12.68
N SER A 150 -7.90 -8.67 12.95
CA SER A 150 -7.50 -9.12 14.28
C SER A 150 -7.46 -7.97 15.29
N VAL A 151 -7.09 -6.76 14.84
CA VAL A 151 -7.02 -5.56 15.68
C VAL A 151 -8.38 -5.17 16.28
N ILE A 152 -9.49 -5.47 15.60
CA ILE A 152 -10.84 -5.19 16.13
C ILE A 152 -11.13 -5.97 17.42
N ASN A 153 -10.55 -7.16 17.56
CA ASN A 153 -10.81 -8.03 18.71
C ASN A 153 -9.89 -7.71 19.90
N PHE A 154 -8.98 -6.74 19.78
CA PHE A 154 -8.13 -6.35 20.90
C PHE A 154 -8.90 -5.51 21.91
N SER A 155 -8.66 -5.78 23.20
CA SER A 155 -9.16 -4.95 24.29
C SER A 155 -8.68 -3.50 24.10
N PRO A 156 -9.50 -2.47 24.43
CA PRO A 156 -9.10 -1.06 24.32
C PRO A 156 -7.76 -0.75 25.00
N LEU A 157 -7.46 -1.44 26.12
CA LEU A 157 -6.20 -1.28 26.84
C LEU A 157 -5.00 -1.82 26.05
N VAL A 158 -5.14 -2.97 25.38
CA VAL A 158 -4.10 -3.54 24.50
C VAL A 158 -3.88 -2.62 23.30
N SER A 159 -4.96 -2.13 22.68
CA SER A 159 -4.88 -1.19 21.56
C SER A 159 -4.15 0.11 21.95
N LEU A 160 -4.41 0.65 23.15
CA LEU A 160 -3.71 1.85 23.65
C LEU A 160 -2.22 1.59 23.88
N ILE A 161 -1.86 0.45 24.47
CA ILE A 161 -0.46 0.06 24.69
C ILE A 161 0.29 -0.10 23.37
N LEU A 162 -0.32 -0.77 22.38
CA LEU A 162 0.26 -0.93 21.04
C LEU A 162 0.46 0.43 20.35
N LEU A 163 -0.52 1.33 20.44
CA LEU A 163 -0.42 2.67 19.87
C LEU A 163 0.70 3.50 20.54
N ALA A 164 0.78 3.45 21.87
CA ALA A 164 1.82 4.14 22.64
C ALA A 164 3.23 3.57 22.33
N SER A 165 3.35 2.25 22.23
CA SER A 165 4.59 1.57 21.85
C SER A 165 5.05 1.97 20.43
N LEU A 166 4.14 1.92 19.45
CA LEU A 166 4.43 2.30 18.08
C LEU A 166 4.84 3.78 17.97
N THR A 167 4.13 4.67 18.67
CA THR A 167 4.44 6.10 18.70
C THR A 167 5.81 6.36 19.31
N THR A 168 6.13 5.69 20.42
CA THR A 168 7.44 5.79 21.09
C THR A 168 8.57 5.29 20.18
N LEU A 169 8.36 4.17 19.49
CA LEU A 169 9.31 3.61 18.53
C LEU A 169 9.54 4.55 17.34
N LEU A 170 8.47 5.13 16.78
CA LEU A 170 8.56 6.10 15.68
C LEU A 170 9.32 7.36 16.10
N LEU A 171 9.07 7.87 17.31
CA LEU A 171 9.83 8.98 17.88
C LEU A 171 11.30 8.59 18.08
N PHE A 172 11.58 7.39 18.59
CA PHE A 172 12.95 6.89 18.75
C PHE A 172 13.72 6.80 17.42
N ILE A 173 13.10 6.25 16.38
CA ILE A 173 13.68 6.19 15.02
C ILE A 173 13.89 7.59 14.46
N SER A 174 12.92 8.50 14.66
CA SER A 174 13.00 9.89 14.19
C SER A 174 14.10 10.69 14.89
N ARG A 175 14.36 10.41 16.17
CA ARG A 175 15.46 11.04 16.93
C ARG A 175 16.84 10.69 16.36
N LYS A 176 17.01 9.49 15.80
CA LYS A 176 18.29 9.05 15.23
C LYS A 176 18.67 9.75 13.91
N LYS A 177 17.77 10.54 13.31
CA LYS A 177 18.01 11.26 12.05
C LYS A 177 18.42 12.74 12.22
N THR A 178 18.57 13.21 13.46
CA THR A 178 19.01 14.59 13.78
C THR A 178 20.41 14.60 14.40
N GLU A 179 21.33 13.79 13.91
CA GLU A 179 22.76 14.03 14.15
C GLU A 179 23.32 14.95 13.06
N ARG A 180 23.27 16.26 13.39
CA ARG A 180 24.15 17.36 12.98
C ARG A 180 24.66 17.36 11.53
N VAL A 181 23.92 18.01 10.63
CA VAL A 181 24.59 18.76 9.55
C VAL A 181 25.08 20.07 10.16
N SER A 182 26.39 20.18 10.34
CA SER A 182 27.04 21.40 10.80
C SER A 182 26.86 22.50 9.74
N VAL A 183 26.15 23.57 10.10
CA VAL A 183 25.95 24.78 9.27
C VAL A 183 27.28 25.37 8.75
N ARG A 184 28.42 25.05 9.40
CA ARG A 184 29.75 25.52 8.99
C ARG A 184 30.28 24.91 7.69
N GLU A 185 29.67 23.81 7.21
CA GLU A 185 30.05 23.18 5.93
C GLU A 185 29.33 23.79 4.72
N PHE A 186 28.24 24.54 4.95
CA PHE A 186 27.48 25.21 3.88
C PHE A 186 28.02 26.61 3.54
N LEU A 187 28.89 27.17 4.38
CA LEU A 187 29.44 28.52 4.24
C LEU A 187 30.95 28.54 3.97
N ARG A 188 31.49 27.49 3.33
CA ARG A 188 32.85 27.47 2.79
C ARG A 188 32.84 27.23 1.29
#